data_AF-A0A2I2KLD3-F1
#
_entry.id   AF-A0A2I2KLD3-F1
#
_cell.length_a   1.000
_cell.length_b   1.000
_cell.length_c   1.000
_cell.angle_alpha   90.00
_cell.angle_beta   90.00
_cell.angle_gamma   90.00
#
_symmetry.space_group_name_H-M   'P 1'
#
loop_
_entity.id
_entity.type
_entity.pdbx_description
1 polymer ?
#
loop_
_entity_poly.entity_id
_entity_poly.type
_entity_poly.pdbx_seq_one_letter_code
_entity_poly.pdbx_strand_id
1 'polypeptide(L)'
;MALYHTEIQWGGPGADWHKDADLQVVISNRNGVVPQSGRPATGTQVSWSGPQGSGNVLFFDNGATFQGAAQFPGEGPVGYRGTAAS
;
A
#
# COMPACT_ATOMS: atom_id res chain seq x y z
N MET A 1 -4.16 -8.55 10.76
CA MET A 1 -3.95 -7.25 10.11
C MET A 1 -3.50 -7.58 8.70
N ALA A 2 -3.82 -6.76 7.70
CA ALA A 2 -3.26 -7.00 6.38
C ALA A 2 -1.80 -6.50 6.37
N LEU A 3 -0.87 -7.43 6.13
CA LEU A 3 0.57 -7.18 6.08
C LEU A 3 1.04 -7.36 4.64
N TYR A 4 1.82 -6.42 4.14
CA TYR A 4 2.35 -6.44 2.77
C TYR A 4 3.86 -6.18 2.78
N HIS A 5 4.59 -7.02 2.04
CA HIS A 5 5.95 -6.71 1.64
C HIS A 5 5.91 -5.70 0.51
N THR A 6 6.56 -4.56 0.70
CA THR A 6 6.42 -3.44 -0.23
C THR A 6 7.69 -3.16 -1.00
N GLU A 7 7.48 -2.52 -2.14
CA GLU A 7 8.54 -2.00 -2.98
C GLU A 7 8.15 -0.60 -3.45
N ILE A 8 9.17 0.24 -3.64
CA ILE A 8 9.02 1.59 -4.20
C ILE A 8 9.84 1.74 -5.48
N GLN A 9 9.36 2.62 -6.35
CA GLN A 9 10.02 3.00 -7.60
C GLN A 9 10.29 4.50 -7.58
N TRP A 10 11.57 4.86 -7.60
CA TRP A 10 12.05 6.24 -7.71
C TRP A 10 12.91 6.41 -8.97
N GLY A 11 13.04 7.63 -9.48
CA GLY A 11 13.77 7.91 -10.74
C GLY A 11 12.89 7.94 -12.00
N GLY A 12 11.57 7.81 -11.85
CA GLY A 12 10.59 7.94 -12.91
C GLY A 12 10.11 6.61 -13.51
N PRO A 13 9.19 6.67 -14.48
CA PRO A 13 8.64 5.47 -15.11
C PRO A 13 9.73 4.63 -15.78
N GLY A 14 9.80 3.35 -15.43
CA GLY A 14 10.77 2.40 -15.99
C GLY A 14 12.03 2.20 -15.16
N ALA A 15 12.18 2.89 -14.03
CA ALA A 15 13.22 2.59 -13.05
C ALA A 15 12.96 1.24 -12.35
N ASP A 16 14.00 0.68 -11.71
CA ASP A 16 13.87 -0.56 -10.96
C ASP A 16 12.99 -0.39 -9.72
N TRP A 17 12.39 -1.50 -9.28
CA TRP A 17 11.68 -1.57 -8.00
C TRP A 17 12.64 -1.98 -6.90
N HIS A 18 12.54 -1.30 -5.77
CA HIS A 18 13.40 -1.52 -4.62
C HIS A 18 12.57 -1.91 -3.41
N LYS A 19 13.02 -2.90 -2.65
CA LYS A 19 12.37 -3.31 -1.40
C LYS A 19 12.28 -2.15 -0.43
N ASP A 20 11.16 -2.09 0.28
CA ASP A 20 10.88 -1.10 1.32
C ASP A 20 10.31 -1.78 2.58
N ALA A 21 10.04 -1.00 3.62
CA ALA A 21 9.42 -1.46 4.85
C ALA A 21 8.03 -2.08 4.61
N ASP A 22 7.64 -3.02 5.46
CA ASP A 22 6.32 -3.64 5.35
C ASP A 22 5.20 -2.61 5.62
N LEU A 23 4.14 -2.67 4.82
CA LEU A 23 2.90 -1.95 5.10
C LEU A 23 1.99 -2.80 5.97
N GLN A 24 1.60 -2.23 7.10
CA GLN A 24 0.63 -2.78 8.04
C GLN A 24 -0.61 -1.90 8.09
N VAL A 25 -1.76 -2.44 7.72
CA VAL A 25 -3.00 -1.66 7.66
C VAL A 25 -4.19 -2.46 8.18
N VAL A 26 -5.00 -1.79 9.00
CA VAL A 26 -6.30 -2.26 9.50
C VAL A 26 -7.26 -1.09 9.46
N ILE A 27 -8.39 -1.26 8.79
CA ILE A 27 -9.44 -0.24 8.67
C ILE A 27 -10.77 -0.94 8.90
N SER A 28 -11.38 -0.65 10.03
CA SER A 28 -12.65 -1.21 10.44
C SER A 28 -13.60 -0.09 10.86
N ASN A 29 -14.83 -0.15 10.38
CA ASN A 29 -15.94 0.69 10.83
C ASN A 29 -17.16 -0.20 11.13
N ARG A 30 -18.34 0.12 10.60
CA ARG A 30 -19.48 -0.81 10.55
C ARG A 30 -19.13 -2.14 9.86
N ASN A 31 -18.11 -2.15 8.98
CA ASN A 31 -17.55 -3.34 8.32
C ASN A 31 -16.01 -3.30 8.33
N GLY A 32 -15.36 -4.45 8.12
CA GLY A 32 -13.91 -4.51 7.89
C GLY A 32 -13.57 -4.12 6.45
N VAL A 33 -13.08 -2.90 6.24
CA VAL A 33 -12.62 -2.41 4.92
C VAL A 33 -11.26 -3.01 4.59
N VAL A 34 -10.35 -2.97 5.56
CA VAL A 34 -9.12 -3.76 5.60
C VAL A 34 -9.17 -4.55 6.92
N PRO A 35 -9.58 -5.82 6.88
CA PRO A 35 -9.94 -6.54 8.10
C PRO A 35 -8.72 -6.86 8.97
N GLN A 36 -8.96 -7.02 10.28
CA GLN A 36 -7.94 -7.50 11.22
C GLN A 36 -7.55 -8.96 10.95
N SER A 37 -8.34 -9.73 10.23
CA SER A 37 -7.96 -11.06 9.75
C SER A 37 -8.38 -11.19 8.28
N GLY A 38 -7.43 -11.54 7.42
CA GLY A 38 -7.64 -11.63 5.98
C GLY A 38 -7.19 -10.39 5.20
N ARG A 39 -7.58 -10.35 3.93
CA ARG A 39 -7.18 -9.33 2.94
C ARG A 39 -8.39 -8.50 2.53
N PRO A 40 -8.19 -7.22 2.14
CA PRO A 40 -9.26 -6.44 1.53
C PRO A 40 -9.71 -7.08 0.22
N ALA A 41 -10.96 -6.84 -0.19
CA ALA A 41 -11.45 -7.28 -1.49
C ALA A 41 -10.75 -6.54 -2.64
N THR A 42 -10.75 -7.14 -3.83
CA THR A 42 -10.37 -6.45 -5.07
C THR A 42 -11.19 -5.18 -5.24
N GLY A 43 -10.54 -4.08 -5.63
CA GLY A 43 -11.18 -2.79 -5.82
C GLY A 43 -11.26 -1.93 -4.56
N THR A 44 -10.88 -2.46 -3.39
CA THR A 44 -10.68 -1.61 -2.21
C THR A 44 -9.58 -0.59 -2.51
N GLN A 45 -9.86 0.69 -2.24
CA GLN A 45 -8.90 1.77 -2.34
C GLN A 45 -8.67 2.36 -0.96
N VAL A 46 -7.39 2.57 -0.61
CA VAL A 46 -7.00 3.20 0.65
C VAL A 46 -6.13 4.41 0.34
N SER A 47 -6.52 5.56 0.91
CA SER A 47 -5.73 6.77 0.87
C SER A 47 -5.44 7.25 2.28
N TRP A 48 -4.23 7.76 2.52
CA TRP A 48 -3.83 8.36 3.79
C TRP A 48 -3.05 9.65 3.55
N SER A 49 -3.04 10.51 4.56
CA SER A 49 -2.24 11.74 4.59
C SER A 49 -1.95 12.11 6.03
N GLY A 50 -0.69 12.48 6.30
CA GLY A 50 -0.26 12.92 7.62
C GLY A 50 1.20 13.41 7.64
N PRO A 51 1.72 13.77 8.82
CA PRO A 51 3.08 14.32 8.96
C PRO A 51 4.19 13.36 8.51
N GLN A 52 3.90 12.06 8.48
CA GLN A 52 4.83 11.00 8.06
C GLN A 52 4.63 10.57 6.60
N GLY A 53 3.90 11.38 5.81
CA GLY A 53 3.69 11.12 4.40
C GLY A 53 2.24 10.88 4.03
N SER A 54 2.04 10.53 2.77
CA SER A 54 0.74 10.27 2.17
C SER A 54 0.82 9.14 1.16
N GLY A 55 -0.32 8.59 0.78
CA GLY A 55 -0.38 7.59 -0.27
C GLY A 55 -1.79 7.24 -0.69
N ASN A 56 -1.86 6.57 -1.82
CA ASN A 56 -3.09 6.07 -2.41
C ASN A 56 -2.81 4.74 -3.09
N VAL A 57 -3.46 3.67 -2.63
CA VAL A 57 -3.26 2.30 -3.13
C VAL A 57 -4.58 1.65 -3.48
N LEU A 58 -4.58 0.87 -4.56
CA LEU A 58 -5.70 0.04 -5.03
C LEU A 58 -5.32 -1.42 -4.89
N PHE A 59 -6.19 -2.21 -4.26
CA PHE A 59 -5.99 -3.64 -4.05
C PHE A 59 -6.54 -4.47 -5.21
N PHE A 60 -5.78 -5.48 -5.61
CA PHE A 60 -6.11 -6.44 -6.68
C PHE A 60 -6.01 -7.87 -6.16
N ASP A 61 -6.46 -8.84 -6.97
CA ASP A 61 -6.27 -10.27 -6.72
C ASP A 61 -6.76 -10.71 -5.32
N ASN A 62 -7.95 -10.25 -4.92
CA ASN A 62 -8.51 -10.44 -3.58
C ASN A 62 -7.57 -9.95 -2.47
N GLY A 63 -6.95 -8.80 -2.71
CA GLY A 63 -6.00 -8.14 -1.82
C GLY A 63 -4.67 -8.86 -1.70
N ALA A 64 -4.33 -9.78 -2.61
CA ALA A 64 -3.00 -10.38 -2.66
C ALA A 64 -1.94 -9.38 -3.12
N THR A 65 -2.32 -8.39 -3.93
CA THR A 65 -1.43 -7.33 -4.39
C THR A 65 -2.09 -5.96 -4.26
N PHE A 66 -1.29 -4.91 -4.19
CA PHE A 66 -1.74 -3.53 -4.41
C PHE A 66 -0.74 -2.76 -5.25
N GLN A 67 -1.22 -1.70 -5.92
CA GLN A 67 -0.38 -0.72 -6.60
C GLN A 67 -0.91 0.69 -6.36
N GLY A 68 -0.02 1.68 -6.47
CA GLY A 68 -0.35 3.07 -6.22
C GLY A 68 0.87 3.96 -6.14
N ALA A 69 0.77 5.00 -5.32
CA ALA A 69 1.86 5.92 -5.05
C ALA A 69 1.91 6.26 -3.55
N ALA A 70 3.10 6.58 -3.07
CA ALA A 70 3.35 7.11 -1.74
C ALA A 70 4.29 8.31 -1.82
N GLN A 71 4.28 9.15 -0.80
CA GLN A 71 5.25 10.22 -0.62
C GLN A 71 5.65 10.27 0.84
N PHE A 72 6.95 10.18 1.10
CA PHE A 72 7.53 10.21 2.44
C PHE A 72 8.09 11.59 2.80
N PRO A 73 8.35 11.88 4.09
CA PRO A 73 8.85 13.18 4.52
C PRO A 73 10.18 13.55 3.85
N GLY A 74 10.21 14.71 3.18
CA GLY A 74 11.42 15.19 2.49
C GLY A 74 11.66 14.56 1.12
N GLU A 75 10.77 13.69 0.64
CA GLU A 75 10.88 13.00 -0.64
C GLU A 75 9.81 13.44 -1.64
N GLY A 76 10.08 13.20 -2.93
CA GLY A 76 9.07 13.29 -3.98
C GLY A 76 8.17 12.05 -4.01
N PRO A 77 7.07 12.06 -4.79
CA PRO A 77 6.23 10.89 -4.95
C PRO A 77 6.99 9.72 -5.58
N VAL A 78 6.76 8.52 -5.05
CA VAL A 78 7.29 7.25 -5.57
C VAL A 78 6.15 6.34 -6.01
N GLY A 79 6.41 5.50 -7.02
CA GLY A 79 5.53 4.37 -7.30
C GLY A 79 5.57 3.43 -6.10
N TYR A 80 4.42 2.89 -5.69
CA TYR A 80 4.31 2.05 -4.51
C TYR A 80 3.50 0.80 -4.80
N ARG A 81 4.04 -0.38 -4.46
CA ARG A 81 3.34 -1.65 -4.61
C ARG A 81 3.62 -2.57 -3.45
N GLY A 82 2.76 -3.55 -3.25
CA GLY A 82 3.01 -4.58 -2.25
C GLY A 82 2.35 -5.90 -2.58
N THR A 83 2.94 -6.97 -2.05
CA THR A 83 2.42 -8.32 -2.09
C THR A 83 2.12 -8.77 -0.66
N ALA A 84 0.94 -9.35 -0.44
CA ALA A 84 0.52 -9.77 0.88
C ALA A 84 1.50 -10.81 1.45
N ALA A 85 1.89 -10.62 2.71
CA ALA A 85 2.63 -11.64 3.44
C ALA A 85 1.75 -12.92 3.51
N SER A 86 2.38 -14.05 3.24
CA SER A 86 1.78 -15.39 3.31
C SER A 86 1.45 -15.79 4.74
#